data_AF-A0AB35AN33-F1
#
_entry.id   AF-A0AB35AN33-F1
#
_cell.length_a   1.000
_cell.length_b   1.000
_cell.length_c   1.000
_cell.angle_alpha   90.00
_cell.angle_beta   90.00
_cell.angle_gamma   90.00
#
_symmetry.space_group_name_H-M   'P 1'
#
loop_
_entity.id
_entity.type
_entity.pdbx_description
1 polymer ?
#
loop_
_entity_poly.entity_id
_entity_poly.type
_entity_poly.pdbx_seq_one_letter_code
_entity_poly.pdbx_strand_id
1 'polypeptide(L)'
;MKRPPPLALTLGDPAGIGPQLAAEAWRRLRHSGEGIFFWLGDPRLVERAVPVTCIATPEEAAAVFADSLPVLPVPCEVEVIPGQPDSRNAAATITSIRQAVEYALAGRAGGVVTNPIAKHVLAAAGFPYPGHTEFLAALCDMPGEEIMMLASPQLRVVPVTVHVSLRRALETLTTERIVQVAEIANAALRRDFGIMSPRLAIAGLNPHAGEHGMMGDEEITIVQPAIDRLRAQGIDCRGPMPPDTMFSDKARPHYDVAICMYHDQALIPLKTLDMEEGVNVTLGLPIIRTSPDHGTAFDIAGPVTETCRADVSSLLAAIWLAGEMSAYREGRGS
;
A
#
# COMPACT_ATOMS: atom_id res chain seq x y z
N MET A 1 6.00 21.49 -16.64
CA MET A 1 5.42 20.15 -16.41
C MET A 1 4.02 20.34 -15.85
N LYS A 2 3.05 19.52 -16.28
CA LYS A 2 1.70 19.55 -15.73
C LYS A 2 1.76 19.05 -14.28
N ARG A 3 1.06 19.72 -13.36
CA ARG A 3 0.97 19.26 -11.96
C ARG A 3 0.25 17.91 -11.95
N PRO A 4 0.73 16.89 -11.21
CA PRO A 4 0.03 15.61 -11.12
C PRO A 4 -1.39 15.83 -10.54
N PRO A 5 -2.38 15.00 -10.92
CA PRO A 5 -3.70 15.05 -10.32
C PRO A 5 -3.62 14.80 -8.80
N PRO A 6 -4.57 15.33 -8.00
CA PRO A 6 -4.57 15.12 -6.56
C PRO A 6 -4.78 13.64 -6.21
N LEU A 7 -4.30 13.23 -5.05
CA LEU A 7 -4.46 11.86 -4.54
C LEU A 7 -5.85 11.66 -3.92
N ALA A 8 -6.42 10.47 -4.07
CA ALA A 8 -7.67 10.09 -3.44
C ALA A 8 -7.37 9.41 -2.08
N LEU A 9 -7.66 10.09 -0.96
CA LEU A 9 -7.53 9.51 0.38
C LEU A 9 -8.87 8.91 0.82
N THR A 10 -8.91 7.60 1.07
CA THR A 10 -10.17 6.94 1.47
C THR A 10 -10.52 7.17 2.95
N LEU A 11 -11.78 6.95 3.31
CA LEU A 11 -12.32 7.08 4.68
C LEU A 11 -11.60 6.15 5.66
N GLY A 12 -11.39 4.90 5.26
CA GLY A 12 -11.07 3.81 6.18
C GLY A 12 -12.29 3.37 6.99
N ASP A 13 -12.04 2.78 8.16
CA ASP A 13 -13.08 2.60 9.16
C ASP A 13 -13.37 3.95 9.85
N PRO A 14 -14.61 4.45 9.82
CA PRO A 14 -14.92 5.77 10.36
C PRO A 14 -14.73 5.86 11.88
N ALA A 15 -14.85 4.77 12.62
CA ALA A 15 -14.62 4.74 14.07
C ALA A 15 -13.12 4.59 14.42
N GLY A 16 -12.27 4.34 13.43
CA GLY A 16 -10.82 4.24 13.62
C GLY A 16 -10.12 5.59 13.62
N ILE A 17 -8.79 5.55 13.55
CA ILE A 17 -7.93 6.75 13.53
C ILE A 17 -7.91 7.48 12.17
N GLY A 18 -8.47 6.89 11.11
CA GLY A 18 -8.42 7.42 9.73
C GLY A 18 -8.88 8.88 9.60
N PRO A 19 -10.05 9.28 10.14
CA PRO A 19 -10.50 10.68 10.11
C PRO A 19 -9.55 11.66 10.81
N GLN A 20 -9.02 11.29 12.00
CA GLN A 20 -8.05 12.12 12.71
C GLN A 20 -6.74 12.26 11.91
N LEU A 21 -6.27 11.16 11.32
CA LEU A 21 -5.06 11.16 10.49
C LEU A 21 -5.23 11.98 9.21
N ALA A 22 -6.40 11.94 8.56
CA ALA A 22 -6.68 12.76 7.37
C ALA A 22 -6.62 14.26 7.69
N ALA A 23 -7.20 14.67 8.83
CA ALA A 23 -7.15 16.05 9.29
C ALA A 23 -5.71 16.49 9.62
N GLU A 24 -4.94 15.64 10.31
CA GLU A 24 -3.55 15.95 10.67
C GLU A 24 -2.62 15.97 9.44
N ALA A 25 -2.79 15.01 8.53
CA ALA A 25 -2.06 14.99 7.26
C ALA A 25 -2.30 16.28 6.47
N TRP A 26 -3.55 16.74 6.37
CA TRP A 26 -3.85 18.02 5.73
C TRP A 26 -3.14 19.20 6.41
N ARG A 27 -3.16 19.29 7.76
CA ARG A 27 -2.47 20.39 8.48
C ARG A 27 -0.98 20.44 8.15
N ARG A 28 -0.34 19.28 8.03
CA ARG A 28 1.10 19.14 7.70
C ARG A 28 1.38 19.49 6.23
N LEU A 29 0.46 19.16 5.34
CA LEU A 29 0.68 19.22 3.89
C LEU A 29 0.19 20.50 3.22
N ARG A 30 -0.75 21.23 3.81
CA ARG A 30 -1.49 22.34 3.16
C ARG A 30 -0.62 23.44 2.53
N HIS A 31 0.61 23.62 3.00
CA HIS A 31 1.56 24.63 2.48
C HIS A 31 2.78 24.04 1.76
N SER A 32 2.85 22.71 1.60
CA SER A 32 3.99 22.04 0.98
C SER A 32 4.02 22.19 -0.54
N GLY A 33 2.84 22.37 -1.17
CA GLY A 33 2.70 22.37 -2.64
C GLY A 33 2.74 20.97 -3.27
N GLU A 34 3.06 19.94 -2.48
CA GLU A 34 3.17 18.54 -2.88
C GLU A 34 2.09 17.71 -2.16
N GLY A 35 1.84 16.48 -2.61
CA GLY A 35 0.98 15.54 -1.87
C GLY A 35 -0.46 16.04 -1.66
N ILE A 36 -0.95 16.89 -2.57
CA ILE A 36 -2.35 17.33 -2.54
C ILE A 36 -3.24 16.11 -2.64
N PHE A 37 -4.19 16.03 -1.72
CA PHE A 37 -5.21 15.00 -1.72
C PHE A 37 -6.60 15.60 -1.52
N PHE A 38 -7.61 14.82 -1.90
CA PHE A 38 -8.98 15.01 -1.43
C PHE A 38 -9.39 13.78 -0.64
N TRP A 39 -10.20 13.98 0.40
CA TRP A 39 -10.65 12.92 1.27
C TRP A 39 -12.07 12.49 0.89
N LEU A 40 -12.27 11.19 0.64
CA LEU A 40 -13.59 10.62 0.38
C LEU A 40 -14.18 10.12 1.70
N GLY A 41 -14.92 10.95 2.39
CA GLY A 41 -15.43 10.66 3.73
C GLY A 41 -16.58 11.57 4.13
N ASP A 42 -17.08 11.35 5.34
CA ASP A 42 -18.17 12.16 5.88
C ASP A 42 -17.60 13.46 6.48
N PRO A 43 -17.96 14.65 5.95
CA PRO A 43 -17.44 15.93 6.44
C PRO A 43 -17.65 16.13 7.95
N ARG A 44 -18.75 15.59 8.49
CA ARG A 44 -19.12 15.69 9.92
C ARG A 44 -18.05 15.14 10.85
N LEU A 45 -17.23 14.21 10.35
CA LEU A 45 -16.17 13.58 11.13
C LEU A 45 -14.96 14.49 11.34
N VAL A 46 -14.76 15.53 10.53
CA VAL A 46 -13.53 16.35 10.54
C VAL A 46 -13.80 17.85 10.61
N GLU A 47 -15.01 18.32 10.26
CA GLU A 47 -15.37 19.76 10.20
C GLU A 47 -15.23 20.51 11.53
N ARG A 48 -15.27 19.81 12.67
CA ARG A 48 -15.03 20.40 14.00
C ARG A 48 -13.56 20.60 14.32
N ALA A 49 -12.65 20.00 13.55
CA ALA A 49 -11.21 19.98 13.82
C ALA A 49 -10.39 20.77 12.81
N VAL A 50 -10.86 20.86 11.56
CA VAL A 50 -10.22 21.59 10.46
C VAL A 50 -11.29 22.25 9.58
N PRO A 51 -10.97 23.37 8.90
CA PRO A 51 -11.83 23.90 7.85
C PRO A 51 -12.02 22.86 6.75
N VAL A 52 -13.26 22.68 6.29
CA VAL A 52 -13.63 21.72 5.25
C VAL A 52 -14.28 22.46 4.09
N THR A 53 -13.89 22.10 2.87
CA THR A 53 -14.63 22.45 1.66
C THR A 53 -15.12 21.18 1.00
N CYS A 54 -16.44 21.02 0.91
CA CYS A 54 -17.04 19.96 0.12
C CYS A 54 -16.85 20.28 -1.37
N ILE A 55 -16.04 19.48 -2.05
CA ILE A 55 -15.78 19.61 -3.49
C ILE A 55 -16.76 18.74 -4.29
N ALA A 56 -17.10 19.17 -5.50
CA ALA A 56 -17.93 18.38 -6.42
C ALA A 56 -17.07 17.43 -7.28
N THR A 57 -15.81 17.80 -7.52
CA THR A 57 -14.90 17.08 -8.39
C THR A 57 -13.46 17.05 -7.82
N PRO A 58 -12.67 15.98 -8.05
CA PRO A 58 -11.27 15.93 -7.61
C PRO A 58 -10.44 17.14 -8.05
N GLU A 59 -10.70 17.69 -9.22
CA GLU A 59 -9.94 18.80 -9.81
C GLU A 59 -10.00 20.10 -8.99
N GLU A 60 -11.04 20.28 -8.16
CA GLU A 60 -11.19 21.41 -7.25
C GLU A 60 -10.24 21.35 -6.05
N ALA A 61 -9.72 20.16 -5.71
CA ALA A 61 -8.94 19.94 -4.49
C ALA A 61 -7.77 20.90 -4.37
N ALA A 62 -7.00 21.08 -5.45
CA ALA A 62 -5.81 21.91 -5.44
C ALA A 62 -6.08 23.40 -5.19
N ALA A 63 -7.28 23.89 -5.55
CA ALA A 63 -7.65 25.29 -5.38
C ALA A 63 -7.97 25.62 -3.91
N VAL A 64 -8.42 24.64 -3.12
CA VAL A 64 -8.90 24.86 -1.75
C VAL A 64 -7.96 24.26 -0.69
N PHE A 65 -7.00 23.41 -1.08
CA PHE A 65 -6.14 22.63 -0.19
C PHE A 65 -5.33 23.47 0.80
N ALA A 66 -4.93 24.69 0.44
CA ALA A 66 -4.15 25.56 1.34
C ALA A 66 -4.96 26.07 2.55
N ASP A 67 -6.27 26.22 2.37
CA ASP A 67 -7.17 26.87 3.32
C ASP A 67 -8.13 25.89 4.01
N SER A 68 -8.46 24.78 3.35
CA SER A 68 -9.39 23.78 3.86
C SER A 68 -9.07 22.37 3.35
N LEU A 69 -9.45 21.35 4.12
CA LEU A 69 -9.42 19.97 3.67
C LEU A 69 -10.49 19.78 2.57
N PRO A 70 -10.10 19.42 1.33
CA PRO A 70 -11.08 19.12 0.29
C PRO A 70 -11.72 17.76 0.57
N VAL A 71 -13.05 17.73 0.67
CA VAL A 71 -13.81 16.52 0.98
C VAL A 71 -14.78 16.23 -0.14
N LEU A 72 -14.73 15.02 -0.69
CA LEU A 72 -15.78 14.48 -1.53
C LEU A 72 -16.74 13.69 -0.62
N PRO A 73 -17.97 14.17 -0.38
CA PRO A 73 -18.79 13.64 0.69
C PRO A 73 -19.20 12.17 0.48
N VAL A 74 -18.92 11.34 1.47
CA VAL A 74 -19.41 9.97 1.60
C VAL A 74 -20.03 9.82 3.00
N PRO A 75 -21.36 10.02 3.15
CA PRO A 75 -21.99 10.08 4.47
C PRO A 75 -21.99 8.73 5.16
N CYS A 76 -21.74 8.74 6.48
CA CYS A 76 -21.99 7.59 7.34
C CYS A 76 -23.50 7.45 7.63
N GLU A 77 -23.98 6.20 7.64
CA GLU A 77 -25.39 5.86 7.85
C GLU A 77 -25.84 6.16 9.28
N VAL A 78 -24.99 5.85 10.25
CA VAL A 78 -25.24 6.06 11.67
C VAL A 78 -24.15 6.91 12.30
N GLU A 79 -24.46 7.48 13.47
CA GLU A 79 -23.48 8.22 14.26
C GLU A 79 -22.22 7.38 14.49
N VAL A 80 -21.06 8.01 14.28
CA VAL A 80 -19.75 7.39 14.44
C VAL A 80 -19.22 7.75 15.82
N ILE A 81 -18.97 6.72 16.62
CA ILE A 81 -18.34 6.86 17.93
C ILE A 81 -16.89 6.38 17.81
N PRO A 82 -15.88 7.24 18.04
CA PRO A 82 -14.48 6.83 17.98
C PRO A 82 -14.20 5.62 18.86
N GLY A 83 -13.48 4.64 18.31
CA GLY A 83 -13.15 3.37 18.97
C GLY A 83 -14.27 2.33 19.01
N GLN A 84 -15.47 2.65 18.53
CA GLN A 84 -16.61 1.73 18.50
C GLN A 84 -17.05 1.47 17.06
N PRO A 85 -16.47 0.47 16.37
CA PRO A 85 -16.84 0.16 15.00
C PRO A 85 -18.29 -0.31 14.86
N ASP A 86 -18.94 0.09 13.76
CA ASP A 86 -20.34 -0.23 13.47
C ASP A 86 -20.50 -0.67 12.00
N SER A 87 -21.01 -1.90 11.79
CA SER A 87 -21.19 -2.48 10.46
C SER A 87 -22.21 -1.73 9.60
N ARG A 88 -23.13 -0.95 10.20
CA ARG A 88 -24.06 -0.09 9.46
C ARG A 88 -23.33 0.99 8.65
N ASN A 89 -22.12 1.37 9.06
CA ASN A 89 -21.27 2.31 8.33
C ASN A 89 -20.36 1.67 7.28
N ALA A 90 -20.39 0.34 7.11
CA ALA A 90 -19.56 -0.36 6.13
C ALA A 90 -19.80 0.13 4.69
N ALA A 91 -21.04 0.52 4.36
CA ALA A 91 -21.38 1.06 3.04
C ALA A 91 -20.59 2.35 2.71
N ALA A 92 -20.33 3.21 3.70
CA ALA A 92 -19.54 4.42 3.52
C ALA A 92 -18.07 4.08 3.21
N THR A 93 -17.47 3.15 3.97
CA THR A 93 -16.11 2.66 3.72
C THR A 93 -15.97 2.05 2.32
N ILE A 94 -16.91 1.21 1.91
CA ILE A 94 -16.92 0.56 0.59
C ILE A 94 -17.08 1.58 -0.54
N THR A 95 -17.99 2.55 -0.37
CA THR A 95 -18.25 3.60 -1.36
C THR A 95 -17.03 4.50 -1.53
N SER A 96 -16.38 4.88 -0.43
CA SER A 96 -15.16 5.67 -0.44
C SER A 96 -14.04 5.00 -1.24
N ILE A 97 -13.79 3.70 -1.03
CA ILE A 97 -12.78 2.93 -1.78
C ILE A 97 -13.16 2.84 -3.26
N ARG A 98 -14.43 2.52 -3.56
CA ARG A 98 -14.92 2.38 -4.93
C ARG A 98 -14.73 3.67 -5.73
N GLN A 99 -15.19 4.79 -5.19
CA GLN A 99 -15.04 6.10 -5.84
C GLN A 99 -13.58 6.49 -6.02
N ALA A 100 -12.72 6.22 -5.04
CA ALA A 100 -11.28 6.49 -5.15
C ALA A 100 -10.65 5.72 -6.33
N VAL A 101 -10.98 4.42 -6.47
CA VAL A 101 -10.53 3.59 -7.59
C VAL A 101 -11.10 4.10 -8.91
N GLU A 102 -12.38 4.44 -8.97
CA GLU A 102 -13.02 5.01 -10.17
C GLU A 102 -12.32 6.29 -10.64
N TYR A 103 -11.99 7.22 -9.72
CA TYR A 103 -11.25 8.44 -10.06
C TYR A 103 -9.81 8.16 -10.52
N ALA A 104 -9.13 7.20 -9.89
CA ALA A 104 -7.78 6.83 -10.28
C ALA A 104 -7.74 6.14 -11.66
N LEU A 105 -8.69 5.24 -11.95
CA LEU A 105 -8.84 4.62 -13.27
C LEU A 105 -9.16 5.65 -14.37
N ALA A 106 -9.93 6.69 -14.02
CA ALA A 106 -10.25 7.80 -14.92
C ALA A 106 -9.11 8.82 -15.09
N GLY A 107 -7.96 8.66 -14.39
CA GLY A 107 -6.86 9.62 -14.39
C GLY A 107 -7.18 10.97 -13.71
N ARG A 108 -8.28 11.02 -12.96
CA ARG A 108 -8.73 12.21 -12.20
C ARG A 108 -8.13 12.27 -10.81
N ALA A 109 -7.64 11.14 -10.31
CA ALA A 109 -6.78 11.05 -9.14
C ALA A 109 -5.42 10.46 -9.53
N GLY A 110 -4.35 11.01 -8.95
CA GLY A 110 -2.97 10.57 -9.23
C GLY A 110 -2.65 9.18 -8.67
N GLY A 111 -3.46 8.73 -7.72
CA GLY A 111 -3.35 7.45 -7.02
C GLY A 111 -4.33 7.39 -5.86
N VAL A 112 -4.48 6.20 -5.27
CA VAL A 112 -5.31 5.95 -4.10
C VAL A 112 -4.43 5.76 -2.87
N VAL A 113 -4.63 6.58 -1.85
CA VAL A 113 -4.05 6.38 -0.52
C VAL A 113 -5.15 5.85 0.37
N THR A 114 -4.97 4.67 0.95
CA THR A 114 -6.05 4.05 1.72
C THR A 114 -5.85 4.21 3.21
N ASN A 115 -6.86 4.71 3.93
CA ASN A 115 -6.89 4.58 5.38
C ASN A 115 -7.21 3.13 5.82
N PRO A 116 -6.82 2.73 7.05
CA PRO A 116 -7.04 1.38 7.55
C PRO A 116 -8.53 1.02 7.63
N ILE A 117 -8.86 -0.24 7.37
CA ILE A 117 -10.22 -0.80 7.45
C ILE A 117 -10.27 -1.96 8.45
N ALA A 118 -11.45 -2.21 9.04
CA ALA A 118 -11.67 -3.38 9.89
C ALA A 118 -12.39 -4.50 9.11
N LYS A 119 -11.64 -5.56 8.78
CA LYS A 119 -12.17 -6.71 8.01
C LYS A 119 -13.42 -7.35 8.64
N HIS A 120 -13.46 -7.45 9.97
CA HIS A 120 -14.61 -8.04 10.67
C HIS A 120 -15.88 -7.20 10.56
N VAL A 121 -15.76 -5.86 10.52
CA VAL A 121 -16.88 -4.93 10.34
C VAL A 121 -17.47 -5.08 8.95
N LEU A 122 -16.61 -5.12 7.93
CA LEU A 122 -17.05 -5.34 6.55
C LEU A 122 -17.66 -6.72 6.36
N ALA A 123 -17.06 -7.77 6.91
CA ALA A 123 -17.60 -9.13 6.86
C ALA A 123 -19.00 -9.22 7.49
N ALA A 124 -19.21 -8.55 8.64
CA ALA A 124 -20.52 -8.47 9.29
C ALA A 124 -21.58 -7.74 8.44
N ALA A 125 -21.16 -6.88 7.52
CA ALA A 125 -22.03 -6.21 6.54
C ALA A 125 -22.22 -7.00 5.23
N GLY A 126 -21.75 -8.25 5.16
CA GLY A 126 -21.88 -9.10 3.97
C GLY A 126 -20.88 -8.78 2.85
N PHE A 127 -19.77 -8.12 3.17
CA PHE A 127 -18.72 -7.81 2.19
C PHE A 127 -18.08 -9.11 1.66
N PRO A 128 -18.05 -9.34 0.34
CA PRO A 128 -17.72 -10.65 -0.23
C PRO A 128 -16.22 -10.88 -0.44
N TYR A 129 -15.35 -9.92 -0.07
CA TYR A 129 -13.91 -10.00 -0.33
C TYR A 129 -13.13 -10.32 0.95
N PRO A 130 -12.04 -11.12 0.87
CA PRO A 130 -11.19 -11.44 2.01
C PRO A 130 -10.52 -10.22 2.67
N GLY A 131 -10.33 -9.14 1.91
CA GLY A 131 -9.60 -7.97 2.37
C GLY A 131 -9.63 -6.80 1.40
N HIS A 132 -8.85 -5.77 1.77
CA HIS A 132 -8.77 -4.52 1.02
C HIS A 132 -8.14 -4.74 -0.37
N THR A 133 -7.04 -5.47 -0.42
CA THR A 133 -6.26 -5.66 -1.65
C THR A 133 -7.06 -6.44 -2.70
N GLU A 134 -7.77 -7.49 -2.28
CA GLU A 134 -8.62 -8.30 -3.14
C GLU A 134 -9.81 -7.48 -3.68
N PHE A 135 -10.35 -6.57 -2.86
CA PHE A 135 -11.40 -5.66 -3.31
C PHE A 135 -10.89 -4.65 -4.34
N LEU A 136 -9.70 -4.08 -4.14
CA LEU A 136 -9.07 -3.17 -5.12
C LEU A 136 -8.84 -3.87 -6.46
N ALA A 137 -8.36 -5.12 -6.43
CA ALA A 137 -8.15 -5.92 -7.63
C ALA A 137 -9.46 -6.19 -8.38
N ALA A 138 -10.52 -6.54 -7.65
CA ALA A 138 -11.86 -6.74 -8.23
C ALA A 138 -12.41 -5.45 -8.86
N LEU A 139 -12.22 -4.29 -8.21
CA LEU A 139 -12.62 -2.99 -8.77
C LEU A 139 -11.80 -2.60 -10.03
N CYS A 140 -10.59 -3.13 -10.17
CA CYS A 140 -9.73 -2.93 -11.34
C CYS A 140 -9.89 -4.02 -12.42
N ASP A 141 -10.81 -4.98 -12.25
CA ASP A 141 -10.97 -6.15 -13.11
C ASP A 141 -9.69 -6.98 -13.31
N MET A 142 -8.85 -7.07 -12.26
CA MET A 142 -7.53 -7.71 -12.27
C MET A 142 -7.29 -8.62 -11.05
N PRO A 143 -8.22 -9.53 -10.69
CA PRO A 143 -8.05 -10.39 -9.51
C PRO A 143 -6.85 -11.34 -9.64
N GLY A 144 -6.04 -11.43 -8.59
CA GLY A 144 -4.85 -12.29 -8.51
C GLY A 144 -3.54 -11.63 -8.96
N GLU A 145 -3.63 -10.44 -9.56
CA GLU A 145 -2.49 -9.64 -10.02
C GLU A 145 -1.99 -8.66 -8.94
N GLU A 146 -2.74 -8.49 -7.85
CA GLU A 146 -2.38 -7.63 -6.74
C GLU A 146 -1.21 -8.21 -5.92
N ILE A 147 -0.03 -7.61 -6.06
CA ILE A 147 1.17 -8.03 -5.34
C ILE A 147 1.51 -7.01 -4.26
N MET A 148 1.62 -7.47 -3.02
CA MET A 148 2.04 -6.65 -1.88
C MET A 148 3.53 -6.33 -1.96
N MET A 149 3.87 -5.06 -1.75
CA MET A 149 5.23 -4.62 -1.48
C MET A 149 5.20 -3.77 -0.21
N LEU A 150 6.20 -3.90 0.67
CA LEU A 150 6.54 -2.81 1.58
C LEU A 150 7.74 -2.06 1.06
N ALA A 151 7.67 -0.74 1.17
CA ALA A 151 8.73 0.17 0.78
C ALA A 151 9.06 1.11 1.93
N SER A 152 10.35 1.33 2.11
CA SER A 152 10.92 2.44 2.86
C SER A 152 12.06 3.06 2.03
N PRO A 153 12.63 4.21 2.44
CA PRO A 153 13.79 4.78 1.76
C PRO A 153 14.98 3.81 1.67
N GLN A 154 15.10 2.88 2.63
CA GLN A 154 16.24 1.97 2.76
C GLN A 154 16.04 0.60 2.11
N LEU A 155 14.79 0.16 1.94
CA LEU A 155 14.52 -1.21 1.51
C LEU A 155 13.13 -1.32 0.85
N ARG A 156 13.03 -2.14 -0.19
CA ARG A 156 11.77 -2.62 -0.74
C ARG A 156 11.72 -4.15 -0.66
N VAL A 157 10.63 -4.69 -0.15
CA VAL A 157 10.42 -6.13 0.00
C VAL A 157 9.08 -6.56 -0.56
N VAL A 158 9.05 -7.71 -1.24
CA VAL A 158 7.85 -8.30 -1.83
C VAL A 158 7.73 -9.75 -1.35
N PRO A 159 6.77 -10.07 -0.46
CA PRO A 159 6.48 -11.45 -0.10
C PRO A 159 5.72 -12.18 -1.21
N VAL A 160 6.16 -13.38 -1.57
CA VAL A 160 5.50 -14.27 -2.54
C VAL A 160 4.23 -14.88 -1.96
N THR A 161 4.29 -15.27 -0.69
CA THR A 161 3.13 -15.71 0.10
C THR A 161 2.87 -14.72 1.24
N VAL A 162 1.61 -14.34 1.41
CA VAL A 162 1.20 -13.24 2.32
C VAL A 162 0.49 -13.77 3.57
N HIS A 163 -0.72 -13.30 3.88
CA HIS A 163 -1.48 -13.57 5.12
C HIS A 163 -2.00 -15.01 5.24
N VAL A 164 -1.10 -15.99 5.29
CA VAL A 164 -1.37 -17.41 5.53
C VAL A 164 -0.49 -17.93 6.66
N SER A 165 -0.81 -19.09 7.24
CA SER A 165 0.08 -19.71 8.22
C SER A 165 1.41 -20.09 7.57
N LEU A 166 2.50 -20.09 8.34
CA LEU A 166 3.82 -20.46 7.80
C LEU A 166 3.80 -21.83 7.10
N ARG A 167 3.13 -22.83 7.69
CA ARG A 167 2.93 -24.14 7.04
C ARG A 167 2.30 -23.99 5.65
N ARG A 168 1.23 -23.20 5.52
CA ARG A 168 0.54 -22.99 4.24
C ARG A 168 1.37 -22.18 3.25
N ALA A 169 2.16 -21.23 3.72
CA ALA A 169 3.13 -20.52 2.89
C ALA A 169 4.11 -21.51 2.21
N LEU A 170 4.68 -22.44 2.97
CA LEU A 170 5.59 -23.45 2.43
C LEU A 170 4.87 -24.39 1.45
N GLU A 171 3.67 -24.86 1.80
CA GLU A 171 2.89 -25.80 0.97
C GLU A 171 2.40 -25.21 -0.36
N THR A 172 2.21 -23.88 -0.44
CA THR A 172 1.63 -23.21 -1.61
C THR A 172 2.66 -22.48 -2.46
N LEU A 173 3.93 -22.47 -2.05
CA LEU A 173 5.02 -21.85 -2.80
C LEU A 173 5.31 -22.67 -4.05
N THR A 174 5.33 -22.02 -5.21
CA THR A 174 5.64 -22.64 -6.49
C THR A 174 6.57 -21.77 -7.33
N THR A 175 7.28 -22.40 -8.27
CA THR A 175 8.12 -21.73 -9.26
C THR A 175 7.32 -20.67 -10.01
N GLU A 176 6.11 -21.03 -10.45
CA GLU A 176 5.22 -20.16 -11.21
C GLU A 176 4.83 -18.92 -10.42
N ARG A 177 4.53 -19.09 -9.11
CA ARG A 177 4.15 -17.96 -8.26
C ARG A 177 5.33 -17.02 -8.00
N ILE A 178 6.53 -17.55 -7.78
CA ILE A 178 7.74 -16.72 -7.65
C ILE A 178 7.98 -15.91 -8.92
N VAL A 179 7.87 -16.54 -10.10
CA VAL A 179 8.06 -15.85 -11.37
C VAL A 179 7.01 -14.76 -11.58
N GLN A 180 5.73 -15.06 -11.37
CA GLN A 180 4.64 -14.08 -11.51
C GLN A 180 4.88 -12.86 -10.61
N VAL A 181 5.19 -13.10 -9.34
CA VAL A 181 5.46 -12.03 -8.35
C VAL A 181 6.66 -11.17 -8.78
N ALA A 182 7.75 -11.80 -9.22
CA ALA A 182 8.95 -11.10 -9.66
C ALA A 182 8.75 -10.32 -10.97
N GLU A 183 7.99 -10.85 -11.93
CA GLU A 183 7.62 -10.17 -13.18
C GLU A 183 6.80 -8.90 -12.87
N ILE A 184 5.77 -9.02 -12.03
CA ILE A 184 4.93 -7.89 -11.61
C ILE A 184 5.76 -6.85 -10.85
N ALA A 185 6.63 -7.27 -9.94
CA ALA A 185 7.51 -6.37 -9.20
C ALA A 185 8.49 -5.63 -10.13
N ASN A 186 9.16 -6.33 -11.05
CA ASN A 186 10.05 -5.71 -12.03
C ASN A 186 9.31 -4.71 -12.94
N ALA A 187 8.10 -5.06 -13.41
CA ALA A 187 7.28 -4.16 -14.22
C ALA A 187 6.86 -2.92 -13.42
N ALA A 188 6.42 -3.09 -12.18
CA ALA A 188 6.01 -1.98 -11.32
C ALA A 188 7.18 -1.06 -10.95
N LEU A 189 8.38 -1.58 -10.65
CA LEU A 189 9.56 -0.74 -10.41
C LEU A 189 9.93 0.14 -11.61
N ARG A 190 9.79 -0.39 -12.83
CA ARG A 190 9.97 0.39 -14.06
C ARG A 190 8.89 1.43 -14.25
N ARG A 191 7.63 1.04 -14.05
CA ARG A 191 6.43 1.85 -14.35
C ARG A 191 6.20 2.94 -13.31
N ASP A 192 6.38 2.62 -12.04
CA ASP A 192 5.90 3.39 -10.91
C ASP A 192 7.05 4.06 -10.13
N PHE A 193 8.25 3.48 -10.13
CA PHE A 193 9.41 3.99 -9.38
C PHE A 193 10.53 4.54 -10.28
N GLY A 194 10.37 4.43 -11.60
CA GLY A 194 11.36 4.89 -12.58
C GLY A 194 12.70 4.17 -12.61
N ILE A 195 12.75 2.97 -12.05
CA ILE A 195 13.94 2.13 -12.10
C ILE A 195 13.94 1.40 -13.44
N MET A 196 14.65 1.92 -14.43
CA MET A 196 14.62 1.40 -15.80
C MET A 196 15.24 0.01 -15.97
N SER A 197 16.16 -0.36 -15.07
CA SER A 197 16.79 -1.70 -15.03
C SER A 197 16.76 -2.21 -13.59
N PRO A 198 15.60 -2.67 -13.08
CA PRO A 198 15.48 -3.16 -11.71
C PRO A 198 16.35 -4.39 -11.47
N ARG A 199 17.03 -4.39 -10.32
CA ARG A 199 17.84 -5.49 -9.81
C ARG A 199 17.08 -6.18 -8.69
N LEU A 200 16.68 -7.43 -8.90
CA LEU A 200 15.92 -8.21 -7.94
C LEU A 200 16.84 -9.13 -7.15
N ALA A 201 16.75 -9.10 -5.83
CA ALA A 201 17.36 -10.12 -4.96
C ALA A 201 16.29 -11.14 -4.58
N ILE A 202 16.50 -12.41 -4.92
CA ILE A 202 15.57 -13.51 -4.63
C ILE A 202 16.11 -14.26 -3.40
N ALA A 203 15.34 -14.27 -2.31
CA ALA A 203 15.70 -14.97 -1.10
C ALA A 203 15.64 -16.51 -1.29
N GLY A 204 16.47 -17.26 -0.55
CA GLY A 204 16.19 -18.67 -0.31
C GLY A 204 14.95 -18.83 0.57
N LEU A 205 14.30 -19.99 0.48
CA LEU A 205 13.24 -20.39 1.42
C LEU A 205 13.85 -20.79 2.77
N ASN A 206 14.87 -21.63 2.69
CA ASN A 206 15.53 -22.27 3.82
C ASN A 206 16.68 -21.41 4.37
N PRO A 207 17.10 -21.64 5.63
CA PRO A 207 18.36 -21.10 6.14
C PRO A 207 19.49 -21.40 5.17
N HIS A 208 20.41 -20.44 5.00
CA HIS A 208 21.55 -20.57 4.10
C HIS A 208 21.18 -20.88 2.64
N ALA A 209 19.94 -20.60 2.22
CA ALA A 209 19.42 -21.01 0.93
C ALA A 209 19.61 -22.52 0.66
N GLY A 210 19.28 -23.35 1.67
CA GLY A 210 19.23 -24.81 1.57
C GLY A 210 20.58 -25.51 1.67
N GLU A 211 21.70 -24.77 1.68
CA GLU A 211 23.07 -25.31 1.80
C GLU A 211 23.28 -26.52 0.86
N HIS A 212 23.09 -26.30 -0.44
CA HIS A 212 23.20 -27.33 -1.49
C HIS A 212 22.28 -28.56 -1.29
N GLY A 213 21.11 -28.39 -0.68
CA GLY A 213 20.16 -29.47 -0.43
C GLY A 213 20.29 -30.11 0.96
N MET A 214 21.27 -29.71 1.77
CA MET A 214 21.46 -30.26 3.12
C MET A 214 20.42 -29.74 4.11
N MET A 215 19.81 -28.58 3.84
CA MET A 215 18.81 -27.93 4.70
C MET A 215 17.48 -27.72 3.97
N GLY A 216 17.05 -28.70 3.18
CA GLY A 216 15.88 -28.61 2.31
C GLY A 216 16.28 -28.49 0.83
N ASP A 217 15.42 -28.95 -0.06
CA ASP A 217 15.67 -29.00 -1.51
C ASP A 217 14.80 -28.02 -2.32
N GLU A 218 14.00 -27.19 -1.65
CA GLU A 218 13.11 -26.22 -2.27
C GLU A 218 13.89 -25.16 -3.07
N GLU A 219 15.12 -24.82 -2.69
CA GLU A 219 15.97 -23.97 -3.54
C GLU A 219 16.26 -24.62 -4.89
N ILE A 220 16.52 -25.93 -4.92
CA ILE A 220 16.86 -26.67 -6.14
C ILE A 220 15.60 -26.90 -6.98
N THR A 221 14.49 -27.25 -6.33
CA THR A 221 13.28 -27.71 -7.00
C THR A 221 12.28 -26.60 -7.32
N ILE A 222 12.33 -25.46 -6.61
CA ILE A 222 11.34 -24.36 -6.72
C ILE A 222 12.03 -23.02 -7.02
N VAL A 223 12.98 -22.58 -6.20
CA VAL A 223 13.50 -21.20 -6.28
C VAL A 223 14.48 -21.00 -7.45
N GLN A 224 15.45 -21.89 -7.63
CA GLN A 224 16.42 -21.80 -8.72
C GLN A 224 15.75 -21.90 -10.11
N PRO A 225 14.79 -22.80 -10.36
CA PRO A 225 14.03 -22.80 -11.61
C PRO A 225 13.33 -21.47 -11.89
N ALA A 226 12.81 -20.78 -10.87
CA ALA A 226 12.17 -19.47 -11.04
C ALA A 226 13.20 -18.41 -11.46
N ILE A 227 14.37 -18.41 -10.82
CA ILE A 227 15.48 -17.49 -11.15
C ILE A 227 15.98 -17.72 -12.58
N ASP A 228 16.15 -18.97 -12.99
CA ASP A 228 16.60 -19.31 -14.34
C ASP A 228 15.60 -18.84 -15.39
N ARG A 229 14.30 -19.01 -15.13
CA ARG A 229 13.23 -18.51 -16.02
C ARG A 229 13.22 -16.98 -16.09
N LEU A 230 13.33 -16.28 -14.96
CA LEU A 230 13.40 -14.80 -14.93
C LEU A 230 14.61 -14.27 -15.71
N ARG A 231 15.79 -14.91 -15.55
CA ARG A 231 17.01 -14.54 -16.29
C ARG A 231 16.86 -14.80 -17.79
N ALA A 232 16.24 -15.91 -18.18
CA ALA A 232 15.96 -16.21 -19.57
C ALA A 232 15.04 -15.16 -20.23
N GLN A 233 14.20 -14.49 -19.44
CA GLN A 233 13.37 -13.36 -19.87
C GLN A 233 14.10 -12.00 -19.84
N GLY A 234 15.37 -11.97 -19.43
CA GLY A 234 16.19 -10.75 -19.35
C GLY A 234 15.95 -9.91 -18.08
N ILE A 235 15.32 -10.47 -17.04
CA ILE A 235 15.20 -9.81 -15.74
C ILE A 235 16.53 -9.95 -14.99
N ASP A 236 17.09 -8.84 -14.51
CA ASP A 236 18.30 -8.84 -13.67
C ASP A 236 17.91 -9.29 -12.25
N CYS A 237 18.07 -10.59 -11.99
CA CYS A 237 17.85 -11.16 -10.68
C CYS A 237 19.02 -12.02 -10.18
N ARG A 238 19.21 -12.03 -8.86
CA ARG A 238 20.28 -12.74 -8.14
C ARG A 238 19.70 -13.57 -7.01
N GLY A 239 20.24 -14.76 -6.80
CA GLY A 239 19.83 -15.69 -5.75
C GLY A 239 19.96 -17.15 -6.18
N PRO A 240 19.40 -18.10 -5.40
CA PRO A 240 18.75 -17.84 -4.10
C PRO A 240 19.79 -17.31 -3.09
N MET A 241 19.46 -16.20 -2.41
CA MET A 241 20.37 -15.59 -1.44
C MET A 241 20.00 -16.01 -0.01
N PRO A 242 20.98 -16.30 0.88
CA PRO A 242 20.69 -16.56 2.28
C PRO A 242 19.96 -15.36 2.92
N PRO A 243 18.75 -15.56 3.48
CA PRO A 243 17.93 -14.45 3.99
C PRO A 243 18.61 -13.62 5.07
N ASP A 244 19.43 -14.24 5.92
CA ASP A 244 20.16 -13.59 7.01
C ASP A 244 21.28 -12.64 6.53
N THR A 245 21.84 -12.88 5.34
CA THR A 245 22.94 -12.05 4.80
C THR A 245 22.48 -11.01 3.78
N MET A 246 21.38 -11.29 3.05
CA MET A 246 20.92 -10.43 1.95
C MET A 246 20.38 -9.07 2.41
N PHE A 247 19.93 -8.94 3.67
CA PHE A 247 19.44 -7.68 4.21
C PHE A 247 20.51 -6.87 4.94
N SER A 248 21.78 -7.29 4.94
CA SER A 248 22.86 -6.52 5.59
C SER A 248 23.12 -5.18 4.90
N ASP A 249 23.68 -4.21 5.64
CA ASP A 249 24.02 -2.87 5.11
C ASP A 249 24.94 -2.93 3.89
N LYS A 250 25.76 -3.98 3.79
CA LYS A 250 26.64 -4.23 2.64
C LYS A 250 25.89 -4.80 1.44
N ALA A 251 24.85 -5.59 1.65
CA ALA A 251 24.11 -6.25 0.59
C ALA A 251 23.03 -5.36 -0.04
N ARG A 252 22.27 -4.60 0.77
CA ARG A 252 21.12 -3.79 0.32
C ARG A 252 21.43 -2.84 -0.86
N PRO A 253 22.57 -2.14 -0.93
CA PRO A 253 22.87 -1.23 -2.06
C PRO A 253 23.00 -1.93 -3.43
N HIS A 254 23.11 -3.26 -3.46
CA HIS A 254 23.34 -4.03 -4.69
C HIS A 254 22.07 -4.52 -5.38
N TYR A 255 20.89 -4.24 -4.84
CA TYR A 255 19.59 -4.55 -5.45
C TYR A 255 18.58 -3.43 -5.17
N ASP A 256 17.47 -3.44 -5.91
CA ASP A 256 16.41 -2.41 -5.80
C ASP A 256 15.17 -2.94 -5.07
N VAL A 257 14.96 -4.26 -5.06
CA VAL A 257 13.91 -4.95 -4.32
C VAL A 257 14.34 -6.37 -3.94
N ALA A 258 13.90 -6.83 -2.77
CA ALA A 258 14.01 -8.22 -2.35
C ALA A 258 12.69 -8.97 -2.52
N ILE A 259 12.70 -10.08 -3.26
CA ILE A 259 11.58 -11.03 -3.35
C ILE A 259 11.79 -12.11 -2.30
N CYS A 260 10.85 -12.20 -1.36
CA CYS A 260 10.94 -13.08 -0.19
C CYS A 260 9.86 -14.15 -0.27
N MET A 261 10.14 -15.38 0.15
CA MET A 261 9.24 -16.52 -0.03
C MET A 261 7.97 -16.42 0.83
N TYR A 262 8.04 -15.75 1.97
CA TYR A 262 6.91 -15.59 2.90
C TYR A 262 6.92 -14.23 3.61
N HIS A 263 5.78 -13.88 4.19
CA HIS A 263 5.51 -12.61 4.85
C HIS A 263 6.60 -12.17 5.84
N ASP A 264 6.87 -12.97 6.87
CA ASP A 264 7.80 -12.56 7.94
C ASP A 264 9.26 -12.46 7.45
N GLN A 265 9.64 -13.20 6.39
CA GLN A 265 10.94 -13.06 5.74
C GLN A 265 11.12 -11.69 5.09
N ALA A 266 10.03 -11.11 4.57
CA ALA A 266 10.02 -9.77 4.00
C ALA A 266 9.89 -8.68 5.07
N LEU A 267 8.93 -8.81 5.97
CA LEU A 267 8.52 -7.69 6.84
C LEU A 267 9.48 -7.44 7.98
N ILE A 268 10.04 -8.49 8.60
CA ILE A 268 10.94 -8.33 9.75
C ILE A 268 12.15 -7.45 9.39
N PRO A 269 12.89 -7.70 8.28
CA PRO A 269 14.00 -6.85 7.88
C PRO A 269 13.62 -5.39 7.68
N LEU A 270 12.51 -5.12 6.99
CA LEU A 270 12.06 -3.76 6.72
C LEU A 270 11.66 -3.04 8.01
N LYS A 271 10.84 -3.68 8.85
CA LYS A 271 10.36 -3.09 10.12
C LYS A 271 11.49 -2.87 11.12
N THR A 272 12.54 -3.69 11.07
CA THR A 272 13.74 -3.50 11.91
C THR A 272 14.52 -2.25 11.49
N LEU A 273 14.54 -1.94 10.19
CA LEU A 273 15.20 -0.74 9.66
C LEU A 273 14.35 0.52 9.78
N ASP A 274 13.03 0.36 9.62
CA ASP A 274 12.08 1.46 9.53
C ASP A 274 10.67 0.98 9.91
N MET A 275 10.34 1.13 11.19
CA MET A 275 9.05 0.72 11.73
C MET A 275 7.95 1.76 11.48
N GLU A 276 8.32 3.03 11.33
CA GLU A 276 7.44 4.20 11.34
C GLU A 276 7.03 4.64 9.92
N GLU A 277 7.96 4.64 8.97
CA GLU A 277 7.73 5.14 7.60
C GLU A 277 7.52 4.03 6.57
N GLY A 278 7.43 2.77 7.01
CA GLY A 278 7.08 1.65 6.12
C GLY A 278 5.73 1.86 5.43
N VAL A 279 5.72 1.85 4.10
CA VAL A 279 4.52 2.01 3.27
C VAL A 279 4.16 0.70 2.60
N ASN A 280 2.90 0.29 2.72
CA ASN A 280 2.35 -0.82 1.96
C ASN A 280 1.90 -0.32 0.57
N VAL A 281 2.45 -0.92 -0.48
CA VAL A 281 2.16 -0.61 -1.89
C VAL A 281 1.54 -1.83 -2.54
N THR A 282 0.48 -1.61 -3.32
CA THR A 282 -0.13 -2.68 -4.14
C THR A 282 0.35 -2.55 -5.58
N LEU A 283 1.20 -3.49 -5.99
CA LEU A 283 1.72 -3.60 -7.35
C LEU A 283 0.73 -4.38 -8.24
N GLY A 284 1.00 -4.40 -9.55
CA GLY A 284 0.22 -5.15 -10.55
C GLY A 284 -1.05 -4.45 -11.02
N LEU A 285 -1.69 -3.64 -10.17
CA LEU A 285 -2.89 -2.89 -10.54
C LEU A 285 -2.59 -1.74 -11.53
N PRO A 286 -3.58 -1.32 -12.35
CA PRO A 286 -3.44 -0.19 -13.27
C PRO A 286 -3.39 1.17 -12.55
N ILE A 287 -3.82 1.23 -11.30
CA ILE A 287 -3.75 2.42 -10.45
C ILE A 287 -2.54 2.38 -9.53
N ILE A 288 -2.11 3.53 -9.03
CA ILE A 288 -1.20 3.60 -7.87
C ILE A 288 -2.05 3.39 -6.62
N ARG A 289 -1.64 2.48 -5.74
CA ARG A 289 -2.21 2.39 -4.40
C ARG A 289 -1.14 2.25 -3.32
N THR A 290 -1.19 3.13 -2.33
CA THR A 290 -0.37 3.10 -1.12
C THR A 290 -1.25 3.08 0.13
N SER A 291 -0.67 2.65 1.25
CA SER A 291 -1.32 2.56 2.55
C SER A 291 -0.31 2.68 3.67
N PRO A 292 -0.65 3.33 4.79
CA PRO A 292 0.13 3.18 6.00
C PRO A 292 0.13 1.71 6.43
N ASP A 293 1.15 1.32 7.19
CA ASP A 293 1.36 -0.07 7.63
C ASP A 293 0.92 -0.30 9.09
N HIS A 294 -0.16 0.35 9.49
CA HIS A 294 -0.83 0.18 10.78
C HIS A 294 -2.33 -0.12 10.59
N GLY A 295 -2.95 -0.66 11.65
CA GLY A 295 -4.39 -0.98 11.68
C GLY A 295 -5.28 0.24 11.98
N THR A 296 -6.56 -0.03 12.26
CA THR A 296 -7.56 0.99 12.62
C THR A 296 -7.36 1.61 14.00
N ALA A 297 -6.63 0.94 14.88
CA ALA A 297 -6.22 1.40 16.22
C ALA A 297 -7.38 1.99 17.04
N PHE A 298 -8.47 1.24 17.16
CA PHE A 298 -9.71 1.66 17.85
C PHE A 298 -9.48 2.07 19.31
N ASP A 299 -8.49 1.50 19.98
CA ASP A 299 -8.11 1.78 21.37
C ASP A 299 -7.49 3.18 21.59
N ILE A 300 -6.99 3.80 20.52
CA ILE A 300 -6.43 5.15 20.54
C ILE A 300 -7.22 6.13 19.67
N ALA A 301 -8.28 5.67 19.00
CA ALA A 301 -9.20 6.51 18.26
C ALA A 301 -9.92 7.45 19.23
N GLY A 302 -9.91 8.74 18.93
CA GLY A 302 -10.52 9.77 19.77
C GLY A 302 -11.33 10.78 18.97
N PRO A 303 -12.04 11.70 19.65
CA PRO A 303 -12.70 12.82 19.01
C PRO A 303 -11.69 13.64 18.19
N VAL A 304 -12.07 14.10 17.00
CA VAL A 304 -11.18 14.90 16.14
C VAL A 304 -10.79 16.26 16.74
N THR A 305 -11.53 16.72 17.75
CA THR A 305 -11.23 17.93 18.51
C THR A 305 -10.12 17.74 19.55
N GLU A 306 -9.74 16.50 19.85
CA GLU A 306 -8.65 16.15 20.76
C GLU A 306 -7.35 15.90 19.99
N THR A 307 -6.23 15.96 20.70
CA THR A 307 -4.91 15.63 20.14
C THR A 307 -4.92 14.21 19.59
N CYS A 308 -4.55 14.05 18.31
CA CYS A 308 -4.41 12.74 17.71
C CYS A 308 -3.30 11.96 18.43
N ARG A 309 -3.65 10.78 18.96
CA ARG A 309 -2.70 9.88 19.63
C ARG A 309 -1.98 8.96 18.65
N ALA A 310 -2.49 8.86 17.43
CA ALA A 310 -1.85 8.11 16.37
C ALA A 310 -0.72 8.91 15.73
N ASP A 311 0.35 8.23 15.34
CA ASP A 311 1.41 8.82 14.55
C ASP A 311 0.95 8.96 13.08
N VAL A 312 1.07 10.17 12.54
CA VAL A 312 0.69 10.50 11.16
C VAL A 312 1.79 10.16 10.15
N SER A 313 3.01 9.88 10.62
CA SER A 313 4.21 9.72 9.78
C SER A 313 4.04 8.64 8.70
N SER A 314 3.46 7.49 9.04
CA SER A 314 3.19 6.41 8.06
C SER A 314 2.19 6.84 6.97
N LEU A 315 1.16 7.62 7.32
CA LEU A 315 0.22 8.15 6.33
C LEU A 315 0.88 9.21 5.45
N LEU A 316 1.70 10.10 6.01
CA LEU A 316 2.46 11.08 5.24
C LEU A 316 3.41 10.38 4.26
N ALA A 317 4.15 9.36 4.71
CA ALA A 317 5.01 8.55 3.86
C ALA A 317 4.22 7.90 2.72
N ALA A 318 3.02 7.37 3.00
CA ALA A 318 2.16 6.79 1.97
C ALA A 318 1.66 7.83 0.94
N ILE A 319 1.31 9.04 1.39
CA ILE A 319 0.91 10.16 0.52
C ILE A 319 2.10 10.60 -0.35
N TRP A 320 3.28 10.75 0.24
CA TRP A 320 4.50 11.10 -0.47
C TRP A 320 4.88 10.10 -1.53
N LEU A 321 4.93 8.81 -1.17
CA LEU A 321 5.26 7.78 -2.12
C LEU A 321 4.26 7.71 -3.28
N ALA A 322 2.96 7.86 -3.00
CA ALA A 322 1.95 7.91 -4.06
C ALA A 322 2.13 9.13 -4.97
N GLY A 323 2.46 10.29 -4.40
CA GLY A 323 2.73 11.52 -5.15
C GLY A 323 3.94 11.38 -6.07
N GLU A 324 5.05 10.81 -5.58
CA GLU A 324 6.25 10.52 -6.37
C GLU A 324 5.96 9.55 -7.52
N MET A 325 5.27 8.44 -7.23
CA MET A 325 4.87 7.46 -8.25
C MET A 325 3.97 8.10 -9.31
N SER A 326 3.04 8.97 -8.89
CA SER A 326 2.11 9.65 -9.78
C SER A 326 2.84 10.64 -10.71
N ALA A 327 3.71 11.46 -10.14
CA ALA A 327 4.53 12.40 -10.90
C ALA A 327 5.41 11.67 -11.93
N TYR A 328 5.98 10.53 -11.56
CA TYR A 328 6.76 9.72 -12.49
C TYR A 328 5.92 9.16 -13.65
N ARG A 329 4.71 8.64 -13.38
CA ARG A 329 3.81 8.15 -14.43
C ARG A 329 3.40 9.25 -15.41
N GLU A 330 3.04 10.43 -14.91
CA GLU A 330 2.67 11.58 -15.75
C GLU A 330 3.85 12.08 -16.60
N GLY A 331 5.07 12.08 -16.04
CA GLY A 331 6.29 12.46 -16.75
C GLY A 331 6.66 11.54 -17.93
N ARG A 332 6.13 10.31 -18.00
CA ARG A 332 6.26 9.43 -19.18
C ARG A 332 5.19 9.68 -20.25
N GLY A 333 4.08 10.33 -19.89
CA GLY A 333 2.96 10.62 -20.77
C GLY A 333 3.07 11.95 -21.53
N SER A 334 4.10 12.76 -21.23
CA SER A 334 4.45 14.03 -21.90
C SER A 334 5.69 13.89 -22.78
#